data_AF-A0A8I5QJA1-F1
#
_entry.id   AF-A0A8I5QJA1-F1
#
_cell.length_a   1.000
_cell.length_b   1.000
_cell.length_c   1.000
_cell.angle_alpha   90.00
_cell.angle_beta   90.00
_cell.angle_gamma   90.00
#
_symmetry.space_group_name_H-M   'P 1'
#
loop_
_entity.id
_entity.type
_entity.pdbx_description
1 polymer ?
#
loop_
_entity_poly.entity_id
_entity_poly.type
_entity_poly.pdbx_seq_one_letter_code
_entity_poly.pdbx_strand_id
1 'polypeptide(L)'
;MPFLTRGGHAGTTYIFGKGGALITYTWPPNDRPSTRMDRLAVGFSTHQRSAVLVRVDSASGLGDYLQLHIDQGTVGVIFNVGTDDITIDEPNAIVSDGK
;
A
#
# COMPACT_ATOMS: atom_id res chain seq x y z
N MET A 1 -11.26 -6.74 28.83
CA MET A 1 -10.00 -6.02 29.17
C MET A 1 -9.41 -5.50 27.87
N PRO A 2 -9.22 -4.19 27.64
CA PRO A 2 -8.51 -3.74 26.45
C PRO A 2 -7.01 -3.80 26.71
N PHE A 3 -6.31 -4.46 25.80
CA PHE A 3 -4.85 -4.55 25.73
C PHE A 3 -4.31 -3.25 25.10
N LEU A 4 -3.56 -2.46 25.86
CA LEU A 4 -2.85 -1.27 25.37
C LEU A 4 -1.50 -1.71 24.80
N THR A 5 -1.33 -1.67 23.47
CA THR A 5 0.02 -1.69 22.86
C THR A 5 0.59 -0.28 22.83
N ARG A 6 1.86 -0.17 23.16
CA ARG A 6 2.61 1.08 23.26
C ARG A 6 2.97 1.51 21.83
N GLY A 7 2.18 2.44 21.26
CA GLY A 7 2.33 2.97 19.90
C GLY A 7 1.06 2.72 19.06
N GLY A 8 -0.01 3.46 19.33
CA GLY A 8 -1.30 3.29 18.64
C GLY A 8 -1.32 3.90 17.24
N HIS A 9 -2.28 3.48 16.42
CA HIS A 9 -2.57 4.13 15.14
C HIS A 9 -2.82 5.62 15.34
N ALA A 10 -2.14 6.45 14.55
CA ALA A 10 -2.28 7.90 14.59
C ALA A 10 -2.97 8.40 13.31
N GLY A 11 -3.88 9.35 13.46
CA GLY A 11 -4.69 9.87 12.33
C GLY A 11 -5.89 9.00 12.00
N THR A 12 -6.50 9.26 10.83
CA THR A 12 -7.67 8.52 10.35
C THR A 12 -7.30 7.06 10.09
N THR A 13 -7.99 6.15 10.77
CA THR A 13 -7.67 4.71 10.78
C THR A 13 -8.87 3.90 10.30
N TYR A 14 -8.63 2.90 9.45
CA TYR A 14 -9.64 1.96 8.96
C TYR A 14 -9.26 0.53 9.30
N ILE A 15 -10.26 -0.30 9.58
CA ILE A 15 -10.08 -1.74 9.87
C ILE A 15 -10.69 -2.54 8.73
N PHE A 16 -9.87 -3.36 8.07
CA PHE A 16 -10.29 -4.23 6.97
C PHE A 16 -10.57 -5.62 7.55
N GLY A 17 -11.85 -5.97 7.66
CA GLY A 17 -12.30 -7.20 8.31
C GLY A 17 -12.16 -8.47 7.46
N LYS A 18 -12.73 -9.56 7.97
CA LYS A 18 -12.83 -10.84 7.25
C LYS A 18 -13.61 -10.64 5.95
N GLY A 19 -13.01 -11.03 4.81
CA GLY A 19 -13.56 -10.80 3.47
C GLY A 19 -12.89 -9.63 2.72
N GLY A 20 -12.05 -8.85 3.40
CA GLY A 20 -11.38 -7.69 2.82
C GLY A 20 -12.27 -6.46 2.76
N ALA A 21 -11.68 -5.33 2.37
CA ALA A 21 -12.38 -4.11 2.02
C ALA A 21 -11.57 -3.38 0.94
N LEU A 22 -12.18 -2.39 0.30
CA LEU A 22 -11.54 -1.55 -0.70
C LEU A 22 -12.00 -0.10 -0.50
N ILE A 23 -11.04 0.81 -0.40
CA ILE A 23 -11.27 2.25 -0.45
C ILE A 23 -10.68 2.72 -1.77
N THR A 24 -11.51 3.36 -2.60
CA THR A 24 -11.10 3.86 -3.91
C THR A 24 -11.22 5.37 -3.94
N TYR A 25 -10.14 6.03 -4.35
CA TYR A 25 -10.16 7.43 -4.74
C TYR A 25 -9.94 7.53 -6.25
N THR A 26 -10.84 8.23 -6.94
CA THR A 26 -10.78 8.42 -8.39
C THR A 26 -10.67 9.91 -8.68
N TRP A 27 -9.55 10.33 -9.28
CA TRP A 27 -9.40 11.69 -9.78
C TRP A 27 -10.43 12.00 -10.86
N PRO A 28 -11.01 13.22 -10.86
CA PRO A 28 -11.72 13.74 -12.02
C PRO A 28 -10.84 13.63 -13.29
N PRO A 29 -11.42 13.33 -14.47
CA PRO A 29 -10.62 13.08 -15.68
C PRO A 29 -9.59 14.15 -16.03
N ASN A 30 -9.92 15.43 -15.80
CA ASN A 30 -9.05 16.56 -16.12
C ASN A 30 -8.05 16.92 -15.01
N ASP A 31 -8.20 16.33 -13.82
CA ASP A 31 -7.36 16.63 -12.64
C ASP A 31 -6.37 15.49 -12.35
N ARG A 32 -6.23 14.54 -13.27
CA ARG A 32 -5.30 13.41 -13.13
C ARG A 32 -3.86 13.93 -13.13
N PRO A 33 -3.10 13.73 -12.05
CA PRO A 33 -1.74 14.23 -11.97
C PRO A 33 -0.79 13.39 -12.82
N SER A 34 0.29 14.04 -13.29
CA SER A 34 1.47 13.37 -13.83
C SER A 34 2.69 13.92 -13.07
N THR A 35 3.43 13.03 -12.44
CA THR A 35 4.49 13.38 -11.49
C THR A 35 5.85 12.89 -11.98
N ARG A 36 6.93 13.55 -11.52
CA ARG A 36 8.32 13.09 -11.67
C ARG A 36 8.88 12.49 -10.39
N MET A 37 8.20 12.70 -9.28
CA MET A 37 8.61 12.27 -7.95
C MET A 37 7.36 12.03 -7.11
N ASP A 38 7.27 10.86 -6.51
CA ASP A 38 6.18 10.47 -5.62
C ASP A 38 6.68 10.20 -4.21
N ARG A 39 5.82 10.45 -3.23
CA ARG A 39 6.05 10.10 -1.81
C ARG A 39 4.78 9.47 -1.27
N LEU A 40 4.90 8.24 -0.77
CA LEU A 40 3.80 7.49 -0.16
C LEU A 40 4.19 7.10 1.26
N ALA A 41 3.28 7.32 2.22
CA ALA A 41 3.42 6.86 3.59
C ALA A 41 2.08 6.36 4.12
N VAL A 42 2.09 5.21 4.77
CA VAL A 42 0.91 4.61 5.41
C VAL A 42 1.36 3.82 6.64
N GLY A 43 0.64 3.99 7.75
CA GLY A 43 0.78 3.10 8.91
C GLY A 43 -0.15 1.91 8.74
N PHE A 44 0.35 0.70 9.00
CA PHE A 44 -0.44 -0.53 8.93
C PHE A 44 -0.02 -1.49 10.04
N SER A 45 -0.92 -2.40 10.38
CA SER A 45 -0.69 -3.52 11.30
C SER A 45 -1.43 -4.72 10.77
N THR A 46 -0.77 -5.87 10.57
CA THR A 46 -1.42 -7.06 10.01
C THR A 46 -0.77 -8.36 10.46
N HIS A 47 -1.54 -9.44 10.44
CA HIS A 47 -1.02 -10.81 10.54
C HIS A 47 -0.96 -11.52 9.18
N GLN A 48 -1.41 -10.87 8.11
CA GLN A 48 -1.38 -11.45 6.77
C GLN A 48 0.04 -11.43 6.21
N ARG A 49 0.45 -12.54 5.59
CA ARG A 49 1.76 -12.66 4.93
C ARG A 49 1.74 -12.29 3.45
N SER A 50 0.56 -12.08 2.87
CA SER A 50 0.41 -11.65 1.49
C SER A 50 -0.81 -10.73 1.40
N ALA A 51 -0.60 -9.49 0.95
CA ALA A 51 -1.64 -8.48 0.83
C ALA A 51 -1.20 -7.31 -0.06
N VAL A 52 -2.14 -6.68 -0.77
CA VAL A 52 -1.92 -5.35 -1.37
C VAL A 52 -2.48 -4.29 -0.41
N LEU A 53 -1.65 -3.31 -0.04
CA LEU A 53 -2.03 -2.25 0.90
C LEU A 53 -2.53 -1.00 0.15
N VAL A 54 -1.78 -0.57 -0.86
CA VAL A 54 -2.09 0.61 -1.67
C VAL A 54 -1.73 0.32 -3.12
N ARG A 55 -2.61 0.70 -4.04
CA ARG A 55 -2.34 0.68 -5.47
C ARG A 55 -2.78 2.00 -6.10
N VAL A 56 -1.93 2.54 -6.95
CA VAL A 56 -2.20 3.71 -7.79
C VAL A 56 -2.06 3.25 -9.23
N ASP A 57 -3.13 3.36 -10.00
CA ASP A 57 -3.15 3.01 -11.41
C ASP A 57 -3.31 4.28 -12.27
N SER A 58 -2.58 4.32 -13.39
CA SER A 58 -2.77 5.34 -14.41
C SER A 58 -4.11 5.16 -15.16
N ALA A 59 -4.41 6.10 -16.05
CA ALA A 59 -5.56 5.96 -16.93
C ALA A 59 -5.45 4.70 -17.81
N SER A 60 -6.60 4.12 -18.15
CA SER A 60 -6.69 2.93 -18.99
C SER A 60 -5.86 3.08 -20.27
N GLY A 61 -4.99 2.11 -20.54
CA GLY A 61 -4.14 2.07 -21.72
C GLY A 61 -2.73 2.64 -21.56
N LEU A 62 -2.41 3.28 -20.42
CA LEU A 62 -1.07 3.83 -20.18
C LEU A 62 -0.10 2.81 -19.55
N GLY A 63 -0.59 1.98 -18.62
CA GLY A 63 0.22 0.90 -18.03
C GLY A 63 1.07 1.32 -16.84
N ASP A 64 1.21 2.62 -16.55
CA ASP A 64 1.93 3.09 -15.36
C ASP A 64 1.15 2.71 -14.08
N TYR A 65 1.86 2.29 -13.04
CA TYR A 65 1.27 1.97 -11.74
C TYR A 65 2.31 2.04 -10.61
N LEU A 66 1.82 2.11 -9.39
CA LEU A 66 2.59 1.93 -8.15
C LEU A 66 1.79 1.05 -7.20
N GLN A 67 2.44 0.04 -6.61
CA GLN A 67 1.82 -0.88 -5.67
C GLN A 67 2.70 -1.11 -4.43
N LEU A 68 2.18 -0.75 -3.26
CA LEU A 68 2.71 -1.17 -1.96
C LEU A 68 2.03 -2.47 -1.53
N HIS A 69 2.83 -3.48 -1.21
CA HIS A 69 2.33 -4.80 -0.88
C HIS A 69 3.16 -5.46 0.22
N ILE A 70 2.61 -6.54 0.76
CA ILE A 70 3.29 -7.49 1.61
C ILE A 70 3.36 -8.79 0.82
N ASP A 71 4.55 -9.37 0.73
CA ASP A 71 4.76 -10.72 0.24
C ASP A 71 5.63 -11.51 1.23
N GLN A 72 5.30 -12.77 1.44
CA GLN A 72 5.93 -13.65 2.44
C GLN A 72 6.13 -13.04 3.85
N GLY A 73 5.33 -12.02 4.21
CA GLY A 73 5.41 -11.31 5.49
C GLY A 73 6.36 -10.11 5.53
N THR A 74 7.04 -9.79 4.43
CA THR A 74 7.90 -8.62 4.25
C THR A 74 7.21 -7.56 3.38
N VAL A 75 7.58 -6.29 3.55
CA VAL A 75 7.00 -5.20 2.75
C VAL A 75 7.82 -4.98 1.47
N GLY A 76 7.14 -4.66 0.39
CA GLY A 76 7.75 -4.33 -0.89
C GLY A 76 6.93 -3.31 -1.68
N VAL A 77 7.59 -2.65 -2.61
CA VAL A 77 6.98 -1.75 -3.59
C VAL A 77 7.37 -2.23 -4.99
N ILE A 78 6.38 -2.30 -5.87
CA ILE A 78 6.58 -2.52 -7.30
C ILE A 78 5.90 -1.40 -8.07
N PHE A 79 6.57 -0.85 -9.07
CA PHE A 79 6.03 0.23 -9.88
C PHE A 79 6.55 0.18 -11.32
N ASN A 80 5.78 0.78 -12.23
CA ASN A 80 6.14 0.98 -13.62
C ASN A 80 5.76 2.40 -14.05
N VAL A 81 6.64 3.05 -14.79
CA VAL A 81 6.48 4.43 -15.28
C VAL A 81 6.78 4.55 -16.79
N GLY A 82 6.56 3.47 -17.54
CA GLY A 82 6.64 3.44 -19.00
C GLY A 82 7.71 2.51 -19.58
N THR A 83 8.40 1.72 -18.75
CA THR A 83 9.41 0.74 -19.19
C THR A 83 9.18 -0.60 -18.50
N ASP A 84 10.14 -1.05 -17.70
CA ASP A 84 10.08 -2.32 -16.98
C ASP A 84 9.58 -2.09 -15.55
N ASP A 85 9.08 -3.18 -14.96
CA ASP A 85 8.71 -3.18 -13.55
C ASP A 85 9.97 -3.04 -12.68
N ILE A 86 9.90 -2.12 -11.73
CA ILE A 86 10.95 -1.89 -10.74
C ILE A 86 10.41 -2.33 -9.38
N THR A 87 11.15 -3.24 -8.73
CA THR A 87 10.82 -3.75 -7.40
C THR A 87 11.84 -3.29 -6.37
N ILE A 88 11.36 -2.89 -5.20
CA ILE A 88 12.16 -2.54 -4.02
C ILE A 88 11.54 -3.26 -2.82
N ASP A 89 12.29 -4.15 -2.20
CA ASP A 89 11.82 -4.98 -1.08
C ASP A 89 12.63 -4.70 0.19
N GLU A 90 11.99 -4.90 1.36
CA GLU A 90 12.66 -4.94 2.66
C GLU A 90 12.62 -6.38 3.23
N PRO A 91 13.53 -7.26 2.78
CA PRO A 91 13.47 -8.69 3.13
C PRO A 91 13.87 -8.97 4.59
N ASN A 92 14.51 -8.02 5.28
CA ASN A 92 15.05 -8.24 6.62
C ASN A 92 14.08 -7.83 7.74
N ALA A 93 12.89 -7.31 7.40
CA ALA A 93 11.89 -6.90 8.36
C ALA A 93 10.55 -7.62 8.13
N ILE A 94 10.22 -8.54 9.03
CA ILE A 94 8.89 -9.15 9.07
C ILE A 94 7.89 -8.14 9.66
N VAL A 95 6.88 -7.78 8.86
CA VAL A 95 5.84 -6.80 9.21
C VAL A 95 4.48 -7.45 9.47
N SER A 96 4.37 -8.77 9.31
CA SER A 96 3.14 -9.53 9.53
C SER A 96 2.96 -10.00 10.99
N ASP A 97 3.44 -9.22 11.96
CA ASP A 97 3.43 -9.59 13.39
C ASP A 97 2.26 -8.99 14.18
N GLY A 98 1.40 -8.21 13.51
CA GLY A 98 0.21 -7.58 14.07
C GLY A 98 0.47 -6.36 14.94
N LYS A 99 1.70 -5.82 14.94
CA LYS A 99 2.03 -4.58 15.65
C LYS A 99 1.76 -3.34 14.81
#